data_AF-A0A5E7Q157-F1
#
_entry.id   AF-A0A5E7Q157-F1
#
_cell.length_a   1.000
_cell.length_b   1.000
_cell.length_c   1.000
_cell.angle_alpha   90.00
_cell.angle_beta   90.00
_cell.angle_gamma   90.00
#
_symmetry.space_group_name_H-M   'P 1'
#
loop_
_entity.id
_entity.type
_entity.pdbx_description
1 polymer ?
#
loop_
_entity_poly.entity_id
_entity_poly.type
_entity_poly.pdbx_seq_one_letter_code
_entity_poly.pdbx_strand_id
1 'polypeptide(L)'
;MGINLLTESMLGHWRAPSGNWQCEFQFGTRLIYVEHHNDEPPRARLVAAQRMVNAAWDDLPQVLKFAEQHCKAKMPELMRLYETRMPWESPLFVYSLHFDIDKPYPSYAISKNPDFDWDCILIDEDEWCQEHSVRMEQYEPGDDYWVYVRRVGYQQFELVD
;
A
#
# COMPACT_ATOMS: atom_id res chain seq x y z
N MET A 1 -3.46 4.27 15.95
CA MET A 1 -3.53 5.74 15.80
C MET A 1 -4.89 6.06 15.24
N GLY A 2 -5.64 7.01 15.81
CA GLY A 2 -6.96 7.37 15.28
C GLY A 2 -6.83 8.34 14.12
N ILE A 3 -7.34 7.97 12.95
CA ILE A 3 -7.40 8.80 11.76
C ILE A 3 -8.68 9.65 11.78
N ASN A 4 -8.54 10.97 11.62
CA ASN A 4 -9.66 11.90 11.60
C ASN A 4 -9.54 12.91 10.45
N LEU A 5 -10.17 12.59 9.32
CA LEU A 5 -10.25 13.40 8.11
C LEU A 5 -11.07 14.69 8.26
N LEU A 6 -11.87 14.80 9.33
CA LEU A 6 -12.73 15.97 9.56
C LEU A 6 -12.03 17.08 10.36
N THR A 7 -10.96 16.73 11.07
CA THR A 7 -10.18 17.67 11.88
C THR A 7 -8.75 17.84 11.39
N GLU A 8 -8.22 16.87 10.65
CA GLU A 8 -6.90 16.98 10.05
C GLU A 8 -6.85 18.10 9.02
N SER A 9 -5.70 18.78 8.94
CA SER A 9 -5.50 19.81 7.92
C SER A 9 -5.37 19.16 6.55
N MET A 10 -6.20 19.60 5.61
CA MET A 10 -6.09 19.15 4.23
C MET A 10 -4.77 19.64 3.63
N LEU A 11 -3.97 18.71 3.13
CA LEU A 11 -2.69 18.99 2.49
C LEU A 11 -2.89 19.58 1.09
N GLY A 12 -3.87 19.05 0.36
CA GLY A 12 -4.16 19.45 -1.01
C GLY A 12 -5.62 19.26 -1.41
N HIS A 13 -6.07 20.09 -2.34
CA HIS A 13 -7.38 19.98 -2.99
C HIS A 13 -7.22 20.28 -4.47
N TRP A 14 -7.36 19.27 -5.31
CA TRP A 14 -7.06 19.39 -6.74
C TRP A 14 -7.93 18.47 -7.57
N ARG A 15 -7.95 18.71 -8.89
CA ARG A 15 -8.78 17.94 -9.83
C ARG A 15 -7.97 16.79 -10.43
N ALA A 16 -8.42 15.57 -10.21
CA ALA A 16 -7.81 14.36 -10.74
C ALA A 16 -8.02 14.23 -12.27
N PRO A 17 -7.16 13.46 -12.98
CA PRO A 17 -7.34 13.18 -14.41
C PRO A 17 -8.68 12.51 -14.73
N SER A 18 -9.26 11.78 -13.77
CA SER A 18 -10.62 11.23 -13.84
C SER A 18 -11.70 12.30 -14.00
N GLY A 19 -11.38 13.57 -13.72
CA GLY A 19 -12.29 14.70 -13.73
C GLY A 19 -12.91 15.01 -12.37
N ASN A 20 -12.78 14.08 -11.40
CA ASN A 20 -13.22 14.24 -10.01
C ASN A 20 -12.31 15.18 -9.24
N TRP A 21 -12.82 15.76 -8.16
CA TRP A 21 -11.99 16.50 -7.22
C TRP A 21 -11.50 15.58 -6.12
N GLN A 22 -10.27 15.80 -5.68
CA GLN A 22 -9.58 14.97 -4.70
C GLN A 22 -9.09 15.82 -3.54
N CYS A 23 -9.47 15.42 -2.33
CA CYS A 23 -8.89 15.90 -1.08
C CYS A 23 -7.70 15.01 -0.72
N GLU A 24 -6.59 15.62 -0.34
CA GLU A 24 -5.36 14.95 0.08
C GLU A 24 -5.05 15.25 1.54
N PHE A 25 -4.71 14.21 2.29
CA PHE A 25 -4.29 14.28 3.69
C PHE A 25 -3.03 13.45 3.89
N GLN A 26 -2.22 13.83 4.87
CA GLN A 26 -1.04 13.07 5.27
C GLN A 26 -1.15 12.65 6.73
N PHE A 27 -0.94 11.35 6.99
CA PHE A 27 -0.87 10.78 8.32
C PHE A 27 0.43 9.99 8.47
N GLY A 28 1.39 10.57 9.20
CA GLY A 28 2.76 10.04 9.24
C GLY A 28 3.38 10.03 7.84
N THR A 29 3.78 8.86 7.37
CA THR A 29 4.41 8.64 6.06
C THR A 29 3.44 8.20 4.96
N ARG A 30 2.12 8.23 5.22
CA ARG A 30 1.09 7.75 4.28
C ARG A 30 0.11 8.83 3.93
N LEU A 31 -0.38 8.77 2.69
CA LEU A 31 -1.38 9.69 2.17
C LEU A 31 -2.77 9.05 2.22
N ILE A 32 -3.80 9.90 2.35
CA ILE A 32 -5.19 9.50 2.21
C ILE A 32 -5.85 10.44 1.21
N TYR A 33 -6.45 9.84 0.19
CA TYR A 33 -7.16 10.54 -0.88
C TYR A 33 -8.66 10.28 -0.79
N VAL A 34 -9.45 11.35 -0.87
CA VAL A 34 -10.92 11.24 -0.89
C VAL A 34 -11.46 11.99 -2.09
N GLU A 35 -12.11 11.27 -3.01
CA GLU A 35 -12.77 11.87 -4.15
C GLU A 35 -14.16 12.41 -3.81
N HIS A 36 -14.53 13.53 -4.44
CA HIS A 36 -15.87 14.10 -4.44
C HIS A 36 -16.22 14.70 -5.82
N HIS A 37 -17.52 14.83 -6.10
CA HIS A 37 -17.96 15.44 -7.36
C HIS A 37 -17.72 16.96 -7.32
N ASN A 38 -17.64 17.57 -8.50
CA ASN A 38 -17.38 19.00 -8.66
C ASN A 38 -18.53 19.90 -8.13
N ASP A 39 -19.75 19.39 -8.16
CA ASP A 39 -20.96 20.12 -7.75
C ASP A 39 -21.27 20.01 -6.25
N GLU A 40 -20.46 19.26 -5.49
CA GLU A 40 -20.63 19.10 -4.05
C GLU A 40 -19.39 19.55 -3.24
N PRO A 41 -19.60 20.16 -2.05
CA PRO A 41 -18.50 20.39 -1.13
C PRO A 41 -17.96 19.05 -0.59
N PRO A 42 -16.64 18.93 -0.35
CA PRO A 42 -16.00 17.66 0.03
C PRO A 42 -16.54 17.06 1.33
N ARG A 43 -17.15 17.88 2.19
CA ARG A 43 -17.56 17.50 3.54
C ARG A 43 -18.45 16.25 3.59
N ALA A 44 -19.38 16.08 2.66
CA ALA A 44 -20.25 14.91 2.63
C ALA A 44 -19.44 13.62 2.41
N ARG A 45 -18.53 13.64 1.44
CA ARG A 45 -17.62 12.53 1.12
C ARG A 45 -16.61 12.27 2.24
N LEU A 46 -16.06 13.31 2.86
CA LEU A 46 -15.18 13.17 4.02
C LEU A 46 -15.90 12.49 5.21
N VAL A 47 -17.16 12.85 5.49
CA VAL A 47 -17.95 12.18 6.54
C VAL A 47 -18.20 10.72 6.20
N ALA A 48 -18.44 10.38 4.94
CA ALA A 48 -18.58 8.99 4.50
C ALA A 48 -17.28 8.21 4.68
N ALA A 49 -16.15 8.73 4.18
CA ALA A 49 -14.82 8.12 4.34
C ALA A 49 -14.43 7.95 5.82
N GLN A 50 -14.74 8.94 6.67
CA GLN A 50 -14.45 8.91 8.10
C GLN A 50 -15.05 7.69 8.82
N ARG A 51 -16.18 7.15 8.33
CA ARG A 51 -16.84 5.97 8.93
C ARG A 51 -16.02 4.69 8.82
N MET A 52 -15.10 4.62 7.85
CA MET A 52 -14.34 3.40 7.54
C MET A 52 -12.83 3.61 7.54
N VAL A 53 -12.33 4.85 7.54
CA VAL A 53 -10.90 5.14 7.43
C VAL A 53 -10.08 4.49 8.54
N ASN A 54 -10.58 4.43 9.77
CA ASN A 54 -9.87 3.75 10.86
C ASN A 54 -9.81 2.23 10.64
N ALA A 55 -10.90 1.62 10.18
CA ALA A 55 -10.90 0.19 9.88
C ALA A 55 -9.97 -0.14 8.69
N ALA A 56 -9.94 0.71 7.67
CA ALA A 56 -9.02 0.57 6.54
C ALA A 56 -7.56 0.79 6.96
N TRP A 57 -7.32 1.70 7.91
CA TRP A 57 -5.99 1.92 8.48
C TRP A 57 -5.53 0.74 9.34
N ASP A 58 -6.42 0.15 10.12
CA ASP A 58 -6.12 -1.02 10.95
C ASP A 58 -5.87 -2.28 10.09
N ASP A 59 -6.40 -2.32 8.86
CA ASP A 59 -6.20 -3.41 7.88
C ASP A 59 -4.81 -3.37 7.21
N LEU A 60 -3.99 -2.32 7.40
CA LEU A 60 -2.70 -2.15 6.71
C LEU A 60 -1.76 -3.37 6.79
N PRO A 61 -1.56 -4.03 7.97
CA PRO A 61 -0.73 -5.24 8.03
C PRO A 61 -1.29 -6.40 7.21
N GLN A 62 -2.62 -6.56 7.16
CA GLN A 62 -3.27 -7.63 6.40
C GLN A 62 -3.24 -7.36 4.89
N VAL A 63 -3.38 -6.09 4.49
CA VAL A 63 -3.23 -5.65 3.10
C VAL A 63 -1.82 -5.94 2.58
N LEU A 64 -0.79 -5.63 3.37
CA LEU A 64 0.59 -5.94 3.01
C LEU A 64 0.79 -7.44 2.84
N LYS A 65 0.33 -8.26 3.80
CA LYS A 65 0.41 -9.73 3.67
C LYS A 65 -0.31 -10.25 2.43
N PHE A 66 -1.46 -9.68 2.09
CA PHE A 66 -2.19 -10.05 0.88
C PHE A 66 -1.37 -9.72 -0.39
N ALA A 67 -0.79 -8.52 -0.45
CA ALA A 67 0.08 -8.11 -1.56
C ALA A 67 1.35 -8.97 -1.66
N GLU A 68 1.96 -9.33 -0.53
CA GLU A 68 3.10 -10.25 -0.47
C GLU A 68 2.75 -11.63 -1.05
N GLN A 69 1.55 -12.17 -0.76
CA GLN A 69 1.10 -13.43 -1.38
C GLN A 69 0.97 -13.31 -2.90
N HIS A 70 0.50 -12.15 -3.41
CA HIS A 70 0.49 -11.90 -4.84
C HIS A 70 1.92 -11.84 -5.41
N CYS A 71 2.84 -11.20 -4.69
CA CYS A 71 4.25 -11.10 -5.09
C CYS A 71 4.93 -12.47 -5.15
N LYS A 72 4.53 -13.45 -4.34
CA LYS A 72 5.09 -14.82 -4.44
C LYS A 72 4.91 -15.44 -5.82
N ALA A 73 3.83 -15.09 -6.53
CA ALA A 73 3.60 -15.60 -7.88
C ALA A 73 4.42 -14.87 -8.95
N LYS A 74 4.83 -13.62 -8.70
CA LYS A 74 5.52 -12.75 -9.67
C LYS A 74 7.03 -12.67 -9.43
N MET A 75 7.45 -12.70 -8.18
CA MET A 75 8.82 -12.53 -7.69
C MET A 75 9.12 -13.58 -6.60
N PRO A 76 9.03 -14.88 -6.93
CA PRO A 76 9.14 -15.96 -5.93
C PRO A 76 10.48 -15.97 -5.19
N GLU A 77 11.58 -15.66 -5.88
CA GLU A 77 12.92 -15.65 -5.31
C GLU A 77 13.10 -14.53 -4.28
N LEU A 78 12.67 -13.30 -4.62
CA LEU A 78 12.63 -12.18 -3.68
C LEU A 78 11.85 -12.55 -2.42
N MET A 79 10.63 -13.07 -2.60
CA MET A 79 9.77 -13.41 -1.47
C MET A 79 10.37 -14.52 -0.61
N ARG A 80 10.99 -15.54 -1.22
CA ARG A 80 11.69 -16.61 -0.48
C ARG A 80 12.85 -16.05 0.35
N LEU A 81 13.69 -15.20 -0.24
CA LEU A 81 14.86 -14.63 0.42
C LEU A 81 14.45 -13.77 1.63
N TYR A 82 13.46 -12.90 1.45
CA TYR A 82 12.90 -12.07 2.52
C TYR A 82 12.31 -12.95 3.65
N GLU A 83 11.44 -13.92 3.32
CA GLU A 83 10.78 -14.75 4.34
C GLU A 83 11.76 -15.58 5.17
N THR A 84 12.88 -15.99 4.56
CA THR A 84 13.88 -16.84 5.21
C THR A 84 14.89 -16.04 6.02
N ARG A 85 15.26 -14.84 5.55
CA ARG A 85 16.41 -14.09 6.09
C ARG A 85 16.03 -12.81 6.82
N MET A 86 14.91 -12.18 6.48
CA MET A 86 14.50 -10.89 7.02
C MET A 86 13.01 -10.81 7.37
N PRO A 87 12.44 -11.77 8.15
CA PRO A 87 11.00 -11.87 8.37
C PRO A 87 10.36 -10.68 9.11
N TRP A 88 11.18 -9.74 9.61
CA TRP A 88 10.73 -8.55 10.33
C TRP A 88 10.58 -7.30 9.44
N GLU A 89 11.05 -7.35 8.19
CA GLU A 89 11.12 -6.19 7.28
C GLU A 89 10.39 -6.47 5.96
N SER A 90 9.20 -5.89 5.75
CA SER A 90 8.50 -6.10 4.48
C SER A 90 9.21 -5.35 3.34
N PRO A 91 9.47 -5.99 2.18
CA PRO A 91 9.94 -5.32 0.98
C PRO A 91 8.88 -4.43 0.34
N LEU A 92 7.64 -4.46 0.85
CA LEU A 92 6.50 -3.69 0.36
C LEU A 92 6.04 -2.66 1.40
N PHE A 93 5.50 -1.56 0.91
CA PHE A 93 4.97 -0.48 1.71
C PHE A 93 3.66 0.06 1.12
N VAL A 94 2.66 0.28 1.98
CA VAL A 94 1.41 0.96 1.59
C VAL A 94 1.65 2.47 1.63
N TYR A 95 1.69 3.11 0.47
CA TYR A 95 1.93 4.55 0.33
C TYR A 95 0.67 5.37 0.60
N SER A 96 -0.50 4.87 0.15
CA SER A 96 -1.72 5.66 0.23
C SER A 96 -2.99 4.82 0.25
N LEU A 97 -4.03 5.37 0.89
CA LEU A 97 -5.40 4.88 0.85
C LEU A 97 -6.24 5.79 -0.05
N HIS A 98 -7.10 5.21 -0.89
CA HIS A 98 -7.94 5.95 -1.82
C HIS A 98 -9.41 5.65 -1.57
N PHE A 99 -10.21 6.71 -1.43
CA PHE A 99 -11.66 6.66 -1.29
C PHE A 99 -12.33 7.24 -2.55
N ASP A 100 -12.35 6.42 -3.59
CA ASP A 100 -12.91 6.77 -4.90
C ASP A 100 -14.42 7.00 -4.82
N ILE A 101 -14.94 7.85 -5.71
CA ILE A 101 -16.34 8.30 -5.61
C ILE A 101 -17.36 7.19 -5.88
N ASP A 102 -17.07 6.36 -6.89
CA ASP A 102 -17.96 5.29 -7.38
C ASP A 102 -17.64 3.94 -6.75
N LYS A 103 -16.75 3.90 -5.75
CA LYS A 103 -16.35 2.66 -5.08
C LYS A 103 -16.88 2.64 -3.64
N PRO A 104 -17.54 1.54 -3.22
CA PRO A 104 -18.08 1.44 -1.87
C PRO A 104 -17.00 1.23 -0.80
N TYR A 105 -15.78 0.86 -1.21
CA TYR A 105 -14.69 0.51 -0.32
C TYR A 105 -13.37 1.14 -0.80
N PRO A 106 -12.45 1.41 0.14
CA PRO A 106 -11.18 2.01 -0.22
C PRO A 106 -10.25 1.01 -0.92
N SER A 107 -9.31 1.57 -1.66
CA SER A 107 -8.16 0.85 -2.21
C SER A 107 -6.86 1.34 -1.59
N TYR A 108 -5.82 0.53 -1.73
CA TYR A 108 -4.48 0.74 -1.21
C TYR A 108 -3.51 0.72 -2.38
N ALA A 109 -2.65 1.73 -2.46
CA ALA A 109 -1.52 1.74 -3.39
C ALA A 109 -0.27 1.27 -2.66
N ILE A 110 0.34 0.20 -3.17
CA ILE A 110 1.46 -0.51 -2.55
C ILE A 110 2.60 -0.55 -3.56
N SER A 111 3.81 -0.28 -3.09
CA SER A 111 5.02 -0.40 -3.91
C SER A 111 6.19 -0.85 -3.02
N LYS A 112 7.40 -0.88 -3.56
CA LYS A 112 8.61 -1.21 -2.80
C LYS A 112 8.75 -0.29 -1.59
N ASN A 113 9.18 -0.87 -0.48
CA ASN A 113 9.46 -0.16 0.74
C ASN A 113 10.76 0.66 0.58
N PRO A 114 10.73 1.99 0.74
CA PRO A 114 11.92 2.83 0.58
C PRO A 114 12.93 2.62 1.71
N ASP A 115 12.50 2.07 2.84
CA ASP A 115 13.35 1.79 4.00
C ASP A 115 13.95 0.37 3.95
N PHE A 116 13.65 -0.42 2.92
CA PHE A 116 14.21 -1.76 2.77
C PHE A 116 15.64 -1.68 2.21
N ASP A 117 16.58 -2.39 2.84
CA ASP A 117 17.98 -2.40 2.44
C ASP A 117 18.20 -3.28 1.20
N TRP A 118 18.00 -2.71 0.02
CA TRP A 118 18.25 -3.37 -1.26
C TRP A 118 19.74 -3.60 -1.53
N ASP A 119 20.63 -2.84 -0.88
CA ASP A 119 22.08 -2.97 -1.07
C ASP A 119 22.68 -4.12 -0.24
N CYS A 120 21.88 -4.77 0.61
CA CYS A 120 22.38 -5.84 1.47
C CYS A 120 22.78 -7.10 0.68
N ILE A 121 23.75 -7.83 1.26
CA ILE A 121 24.20 -9.12 0.77
C ILE A 121 23.75 -10.19 1.76
N LEU A 122 22.92 -11.11 1.28
CA LEU A 122 22.47 -12.27 2.04
C LEU A 122 23.34 -13.47 1.74
N ILE A 123 23.58 -14.30 2.74
CA ILE A 123 24.14 -15.64 2.54
C ILE A 123 22.96 -16.60 2.39
N ASP A 124 22.84 -17.20 1.22
CA ASP A 124 21.82 -18.20 0.92
C ASP A 124 22.45 -19.58 0.74
N GLU A 125 21.85 -20.60 1.36
CA GLU A 125 22.33 -21.97 1.29
C GLU A 125 21.45 -22.72 0.28
N ASP A 126 22.07 -23.38 -0.69
CA ASP A 126 21.36 -24.18 -1.69
C ASP A 126 21.03 -25.60 -1.21
N GLU A 127 20.40 -26.40 -2.08
CA GLU A 127 20.00 -27.78 -1.78
C GLU A 127 21.20 -28.73 -1.51
N TRP A 128 22.44 -28.31 -1.80
CA TRP A 128 23.67 -29.07 -1.57
C TRP A 128 24.48 -28.53 -0.39
N CYS A 129 23.89 -27.70 0.46
CA CYS A 129 24.54 -27.02 1.58
C CYS A 129 25.70 -26.10 1.14
N GLN A 130 25.64 -25.55 -0.08
CA GLN A 130 26.61 -24.55 -0.53
C GLN A 130 26.10 -23.15 -0.27
N GLU A 131 26.95 -22.33 0.35
CA GLU A 131 26.66 -20.93 0.63
C GLU A 131 26.97 -20.05 -0.58
N HIS A 132 26.01 -19.22 -0.97
CA HIS A 132 26.12 -18.23 -2.03
C HIS A 132 25.85 -16.84 -1.48
N SER A 133 26.66 -15.87 -1.88
CA SER A 133 26.39 -14.46 -1.62
C SER A 133 25.39 -13.94 -2.64
N VAL A 134 24.22 -13.54 -2.16
CA VAL A 134 23.11 -13.02 -2.97
C VAL A 134 22.96 -11.54 -2.67
N ARG A 135 23.10 -10.70 -3.70
CA ARG A 135 22.82 -9.26 -3.57
C ARG A 135 21.33 -9.02 -3.74
N MET A 136 20.71 -8.23 -2.86
CA MET A 136 19.28 -7.95 -2.96
C MET A 136 18.94 -6.97 -4.09
N GLU A 137 19.88 -6.12 -4.50
CA GLU A 137 19.73 -5.13 -5.58
C GLU A 137 19.21 -5.75 -6.88
N GLN A 138 19.60 -6.99 -7.19
CA GLN A 138 19.18 -7.68 -8.42
C GLN A 138 17.69 -8.08 -8.43
N TYR A 139 17.05 -8.06 -7.26
CA TYR A 139 15.65 -8.38 -7.06
C TYR A 139 14.80 -7.14 -6.76
N GLU A 140 15.41 -5.95 -6.71
CA GLU A 140 14.67 -4.71 -6.48
C GLU A 140 13.67 -4.47 -7.62
N PRO A 141 12.37 -4.29 -7.32
CA PRO A 141 11.40 -3.92 -8.33
C PRO A 141 11.71 -2.56 -8.94
N GLY A 142 11.39 -2.39 -10.22
CA GLY A 142 11.45 -1.09 -10.89
C GLY A 142 10.58 -0.03 -10.19
N ASP A 143 10.89 1.25 -10.42
CA ASP A 143 10.15 2.37 -9.80
C ASP A 143 8.67 2.45 -10.26
N ASP A 144 8.34 1.79 -11.36
CA ASP A 144 7.00 1.64 -11.90
C ASP A 144 6.23 0.44 -11.32
N TYR A 145 6.81 -0.30 -10.37
CA TYR A 145 6.15 -1.41 -9.72
C TYR A 145 5.09 -0.94 -8.71
N TRP A 146 3.83 -1.18 -9.02
CA TRP A 146 2.70 -0.87 -8.14
C TRP A 146 1.73 -2.05 -8.06
N VAL A 147 1.24 -2.28 -6.84
CA VAL A 147 0.16 -3.23 -6.56
C VAL A 147 -1.00 -2.44 -5.96
N TYR A 148 -2.15 -2.54 -6.60
CA TYR A 148 -3.37 -1.92 -6.12
C TYR A 148 -4.27 -2.98 -5.51
N VAL A 149 -4.66 -2.78 -4.25
CA VAL A 149 -5.50 -3.72 -3.50
C VAL A 149 -6.77 -3.02 -3.09
N ARG A 150 -7.94 -3.61 -3.34
CA ARG A 150 -9.23 -3.07 -2.87
C ARG A 150 -9.75 -3.88 -1.70
N ARG A 151 -10.27 -3.18 -0.69
CA ARG A 151 -11.03 -3.80 0.40
C ARG A 151 -12.40 -4.22 -0.12
N VAL A 152 -12.87 -5.41 0.21
CA VAL A 152 -14.24 -5.88 -0.15
C VAL A 152 -15.07 -6.30 1.06
N GLY A 153 -14.43 -6.39 2.22
CA GLY A 153 -15.04 -6.76 3.49
C GLY A 153 -14.03 -6.59 4.62
N TYR A 154 -14.42 -7.01 5.83
CA TYR A 154 -13.51 -7.03 6.98
C TYR A 154 -12.33 -7.98 6.70
N GLN A 155 -11.12 -7.44 6.60
CA GLN A 155 -9.90 -8.19 6.27
C GLN A 155 -10.01 -9.05 4.99
N GLN A 156 -10.86 -8.64 4.05
CA GLN A 156 -11.04 -9.29 2.76
C GLN A 156 -10.63 -8.32 1.65
N PHE A 157 -9.82 -8.82 0.72
CA PHE A 157 -9.13 -8.02 -0.27
C PHE A 157 -9.17 -8.67 -1.64
N GLU A 158 -9.06 -7.85 -2.68
CA GLU A 158 -8.88 -8.27 -4.06
C GLU A 158 -7.86 -7.36 -4.76
N LEU A 159 -7.27 -7.85 -5.84
CA LEU A 159 -6.41 -7.03 -6.69
C LEU A 159 -7.26 -6.12 -7.57
N VAL A 160 -6.77 -4.91 -7.80
CA VAL A 160 -7.32 -3.99 -8.79
C VAL A 160 -6.43 -4.08 -10.02
N ASP A 161 -7.05 -4.38 -11.17
CA ASP A 161 -6.38 -4.40 -12.48
C ASP A 161 -6.02 -2.98 -12.96
#